data_AF-A0AAV1P4B1-F1
#
_entry.id   AF-A0AAV1P4B1-F1
#
_cell.length_a   1.000
_cell.length_b   1.000
_cell.length_c   1.000
_cell.angle_alpha   90.00
_cell.angle_beta   90.00
_cell.angle_gamma   90.00
#
_symmetry.space_group_name_H-M   'P 1'
#
loop_
_entity.id
_entity.type
_entity.pdbx_description
1 polymer ?
#
loop_
_entity_poly.entity_id
_entity_poly.type
_entity_poly.pdbx_seq_one_letter_code
_entity_poly.pdbx_strand_id
1 'polypeptide(L)'
;MVRLELDQVVMRRMKEDDIEIVKALIKEGCEGTENRLILHILTRPLCLFILAVLSSILRCLVHSFIMALAIPVFLLIIFLKITMPRSTGVLGSRRPYWDYVGSSFRGTQDETLQNPFCRTSGKPPVTKKQRHRIGAKEKDKDTSTEKITPEREGEAGQVWVADCEGDILGCIFRESEQRKGIGRICRLVIGSWYRREGLGRHLVQSLEQRERETGSHRVYAHVPYPSKVGEAFFRKLGYQQLGEGTDEEEDRDRKRETPERGFLGYSLTKVFYKDL
;
A
#
# COMPACT_ATOMS: atom_id res chain seq x y z
N MET A 1 15.18 17.36 10.79
CA MET A 1 13.92 16.64 11.01
C MET A 1 12.84 17.71 11.04
N VAL A 2 11.90 17.68 10.10
CA VAL A 2 10.85 18.70 9.99
C VAL A 2 9.81 18.37 11.05
N ARG A 3 9.57 19.29 12.00
CA ARG A 3 8.54 19.09 13.02
C ARG A 3 7.18 19.35 12.38
N LEU A 4 6.36 18.31 12.26
CA LEU A 4 5.03 18.41 11.68
C LEU A 4 3.99 18.67 12.77
N GLU A 5 3.21 19.74 12.62
CA GLU A 5 2.06 20.02 13.47
C GLU A 5 0.86 19.22 12.96
N LEU A 6 0.53 18.11 13.64
CA LEU A 6 -0.52 17.16 13.20
C LEU A 6 -1.93 17.78 13.18
N ASP A 7 -2.17 18.86 13.91
CA ASP A 7 -3.43 19.62 13.91
C ASP A 7 -3.63 20.42 12.62
N GLN A 8 -2.56 20.72 11.88
CA GLN A 8 -2.64 21.41 10.59
C GLN A 8 -2.88 20.45 9.42
N VAL A 9 -2.67 19.16 9.63
CA VAL A 9 -2.83 18.13 8.60
C VAL A 9 -4.32 17.87 8.35
N VAL A 10 -4.73 17.99 7.10
CA VAL A 10 -6.07 17.65 6.63
C VAL A 10 -6.01 16.32 5.90
N MET A 11 -6.71 15.32 6.44
CA MET A 11 -6.89 14.05 5.73
C MET A 11 -8.09 14.16 4.82
N ARG A 12 -7.88 14.06 3.51
CA ARG A 12 -8.94 14.20 2.51
C ARG A 12 -8.86 13.11 1.46
N ARG A 13 -9.94 12.93 0.70
CA ARG A 13 -9.87 12.09 -0.50
C ARG A 13 -8.90 12.68 -1.52
N MET A 14 -8.22 11.80 -2.23
CA MET A 14 -7.35 12.14 -3.36
C MET A 14 -8.17 12.73 -4.51
N LYS A 15 -7.72 13.85 -5.08
CA LYS A 15 -8.25 14.47 -6.30
C LYS A 15 -7.42 14.02 -7.51
N GLU A 16 -7.91 14.27 -8.72
CA GLU A 16 -7.18 13.94 -9.96
C GLU A 16 -5.82 14.63 -10.03
N ASP A 17 -5.74 15.89 -9.60
CA ASP A 17 -4.51 16.66 -9.57
C ASP A 17 -3.43 16.06 -8.63
N ASP A 18 -3.84 15.29 -7.61
CA ASP A 18 -2.92 14.67 -6.66
C ASP A 18 -2.29 13.37 -7.21
N ILE A 19 -2.83 12.80 -8.30
CA ILE A 19 -2.49 11.45 -8.77
C ILE A 19 -0.99 11.29 -9.01
N GLU A 20 -0.36 12.26 -9.68
CA GLU A 20 1.07 12.17 -10.01
C GLU A 20 1.95 12.28 -8.75
N ILE A 21 1.57 13.12 -7.79
CA ILE A 21 2.26 13.26 -6.50
C ILE A 21 2.14 11.96 -5.70
N VAL A 22 0.93 11.38 -5.64
CA VAL A 22 0.69 10.11 -4.93
C VAL A 22 1.47 8.96 -5.57
N LYS A 23 1.52 8.87 -6.91
CA LYS A 23 2.34 7.87 -7.62
C LYS A 23 3.82 8.03 -7.27
N ALA A 24 4.33 9.27 -7.27
CA ALA A 24 5.72 9.55 -6.91
C ALA A 24 6.02 9.14 -5.45
N LEU A 25 5.12 9.48 -4.53
CA LEU A 25 5.24 9.14 -3.11
C LEU A 25 5.27 7.62 -2.91
N ILE A 26 4.39 6.87 -3.58
CA ILE A 26 4.36 5.41 -3.52
C ILE A 26 5.65 4.83 -4.08
N LYS A 27 6.12 5.34 -5.21
CA LYS A 27 7.37 4.90 -5.84
C LYS A 27 8.56 5.05 -4.88
N GLU A 28 8.67 6.19 -4.19
CA GLU A 28 9.69 6.42 -3.16
C GLU A 28 9.49 5.48 -1.96
N GLY A 29 8.26 5.33 -1.45
CA GLY A 29 7.97 4.49 -0.29
C GLY A 29 8.23 3.00 -0.51
N CYS A 30 8.07 2.53 -1.75
CA CYS A 30 8.26 1.14 -2.13
C CYS A 30 9.67 0.83 -2.63
N GLU A 31 10.54 1.85 -2.76
CA GLU A 31 11.88 1.69 -3.30
C GLU A 31 12.67 0.62 -2.52
N GLY A 32 13.29 -0.31 -3.26
CA GLY A 32 14.05 -1.41 -2.68
C GLY A 32 13.23 -2.54 -2.05
N THR A 33 11.91 -2.39 -1.89
CA THR A 33 11.05 -3.47 -1.36
C THR A 33 10.98 -4.64 -2.34
N GLU A 34 10.90 -4.37 -3.64
CA GLU A 34 10.93 -5.39 -4.70
C GLU A 34 12.21 -6.22 -4.65
N ASN A 35 13.38 -5.57 -4.57
CA ASN A 35 14.66 -6.27 -4.51
C ASN A 35 14.77 -7.14 -3.25
N ARG A 36 14.24 -6.66 -2.11
CA ARG A 36 14.18 -7.45 -0.87
C ARG A 36 13.22 -8.64 -0.98
N LEU A 37 12.11 -8.49 -1.70
CA LEU A 37 11.18 -9.59 -1.98
C LEU A 37 11.80 -10.64 -2.92
N ILE A 38 12.47 -10.21 -3.98
CA ILE A 38 13.20 -11.11 -4.89
C ILE A 38 14.25 -11.88 -4.09
N LEU A 39 15.06 -11.19 -3.29
CA LEU A 39 16.06 -11.83 -2.43
C LEU A 39 15.41 -12.80 -1.45
N HIS A 40 14.27 -12.42 -0.86
CA HIS A 40 13.51 -13.28 0.05
C HIS A 40 13.06 -14.59 -0.61
N ILE A 41 12.71 -14.56 -1.89
CA ILE A 41 12.25 -15.74 -2.64
C ILE A 41 13.43 -16.59 -3.10
N LEU A 42 14.49 -15.94 -3.60
CA LEU A 42 15.72 -16.61 -4.02
C LEU A 42 16.40 -17.37 -2.87
N THR A 43 16.23 -16.90 -1.63
CA THR A 43 16.81 -17.54 -0.44
C THR A 43 15.95 -18.67 0.14
N ARG A 44 14.83 -19.03 -0.48
CA ARG A 44 13.99 -20.15 0.00
C ARG A 44 14.59 -21.51 -0.41
N PRO A 45 14.56 -22.53 0.49
CA PRO A 45 15.15 -23.85 0.22
C PRO A 45 14.68 -24.50 -1.08
N LEU A 46 13.38 -24.49 -1.40
CA LEU A 46 12.90 -25.09 -2.65
C LEU A 46 13.35 -24.29 -3.89
N CYS A 47 13.46 -22.96 -3.78
CA CYS A 47 13.94 -22.14 -4.89
C CYS A 47 15.42 -22.43 -5.18
N LEU A 48 16.25 -22.49 -4.12
CA LEU A 48 17.65 -22.88 -4.21
C LEU A 48 17.83 -24.29 -4.76
N PHE A 49 16.97 -25.23 -4.35
CA PHE A 49 16.98 -26.60 -4.87
C PHE A 49 16.67 -26.65 -6.38
N ILE A 50 15.63 -25.95 -6.83
CA ILE A 50 15.28 -25.86 -8.25
C ILE A 50 16.44 -25.23 -9.04
N LEU A 51 17.03 -24.14 -8.55
CA LEU A 51 18.18 -23.50 -9.17
C LEU A 51 19.37 -24.47 -9.27
N ALA A 52 19.65 -25.25 -8.23
CA ALA A 52 20.72 -26.24 -8.24
C ALA A 52 20.48 -27.35 -9.28
N VAL A 53 19.25 -27.84 -9.41
CA VAL A 53 18.88 -28.83 -10.43
C VAL A 53 19.05 -28.25 -11.84
N LEU A 54 18.53 -27.04 -12.09
CA LEU A 54 18.68 -26.35 -13.38
C LEU A 54 20.14 -26.10 -13.73
N SER A 55 20.95 -25.65 -12.76
CA SER A 55 22.39 -25.47 -12.95
C SER A 55 23.11 -26.80 -13.23
N SER A 56 22.69 -27.90 -12.62
CA SER A 56 23.27 -29.22 -12.88
C SER A 56 22.97 -29.70 -14.30
N ILE A 57 21.74 -29.51 -14.78
CA ILE A 57 21.35 -29.84 -16.16
C ILE A 57 22.12 -28.97 -17.14
N LEU A 58 22.19 -27.66 -16.88
CA LEU A 58 22.87 -26.71 -17.76
C LEU A 58 24.38 -26.98 -17.88
N ARG A 59 24.99 -27.56 -16.84
CA ARG A 59 26.40 -27.98 -16.87
C ARG A 59 26.68 -29.05 -17.93
N CYS A 60 25.70 -29.87 -18.28
CA CYS A 60 25.86 -30.85 -19.37
C CYS A 60 25.87 -30.20 -20.76
N LEU A 61 25.40 -28.95 -20.88
CA LEU A 61 25.26 -28.22 -22.14
C LEU A 61 26.30 -27.12 -22.31
N VAL A 62 26.76 -26.52 -21.19
CA VAL A 62 27.65 -25.35 -21.19
C VAL A 62 29.03 -25.75 -20.66
N HIS A 63 30.08 -25.43 -21.42
CA HIS A 63 31.47 -25.75 -21.07
C HIS A 63 32.00 -24.98 -19.84
N SER A 64 31.38 -23.86 -19.49
CA SER A 64 31.79 -23.01 -18.37
C SER A 64 30.97 -23.26 -17.10
N PHE A 65 31.65 -23.64 -16.02
CA PHE A 65 31.05 -23.83 -14.70
C PHE A 65 30.38 -22.55 -14.16
N ILE A 66 31.03 -21.39 -14.33
CA ILE A 66 30.52 -20.10 -13.84
C ILE A 66 29.22 -19.74 -14.57
N MET A 67 29.17 -19.95 -15.89
CA MET A 67 27.98 -19.66 -16.68
C MET A 67 26.81 -20.57 -16.32
N ALA A 68 27.07 -21.86 -16.05
CA ALA A 68 26.04 -22.80 -15.62
C ALA A 68 25.39 -22.42 -14.27
N LEU A 69 26.11 -21.70 -13.41
CA LEU A 69 25.56 -21.16 -12.15
C LEU A 69 24.89 -19.80 -12.33
N ALA A 70 25.50 -18.89 -13.09
CA ALA A 70 25.03 -17.52 -13.23
C ALA A 70 23.75 -17.41 -14.07
N ILE A 71 23.64 -18.18 -15.16
CA ILE A 71 22.53 -18.08 -16.11
C ILE A 71 21.17 -18.37 -15.44
N PRO A 72 20.97 -19.48 -14.70
CA PRO A 72 19.66 -19.76 -14.09
C PRO A 72 19.26 -18.71 -13.07
N VAL A 73 20.19 -18.21 -12.27
CA VAL A 73 19.94 -17.15 -11.28
C VAL A 73 19.56 -15.84 -11.98
N PHE A 74 20.29 -15.45 -13.02
CA PHE A 74 20.04 -14.23 -13.77
C PHE A 74 18.69 -14.26 -14.50
N LEU A 75 18.38 -15.37 -15.18
CA LEU A 75 17.08 -15.57 -15.83
C LEU A 75 15.94 -15.56 -14.82
N LEU A 76 16.13 -16.16 -13.65
CA LEU A 76 15.13 -16.12 -12.59
C LEU A 76 14.95 -14.69 -12.06
N ILE A 77 16.01 -13.91 -11.85
CA ILE A 77 15.89 -12.50 -11.43
C ILE A 77 15.11 -11.69 -12.48
N ILE A 78 15.41 -11.86 -13.76
CA ILE A 78 14.67 -11.20 -14.85
C ILE A 78 13.21 -11.65 -14.85
N PHE A 79 12.96 -12.95 -14.77
CA PHE A 79 11.61 -13.51 -14.71
C PHE A 79 10.83 -12.94 -13.53
N LEU A 80 11.42 -12.91 -12.33
CA LEU A 80 10.81 -12.31 -11.14
C LEU A 80 10.63 -10.80 -11.34
N LYS A 81 11.58 -10.08 -11.93
CA LYS A 81 11.43 -8.66 -12.29
C LYS A 81 10.45 -8.40 -13.44
N ILE A 82 9.96 -9.39 -14.16
CA ILE A 82 8.92 -9.19 -15.18
C ILE A 82 7.55 -9.60 -14.62
N THR A 83 7.53 -10.66 -13.83
CA THR A 83 6.30 -11.22 -13.26
C THR A 83 5.86 -10.50 -11.98
N MET A 84 6.78 -10.11 -11.11
CA MET A 84 6.47 -9.41 -9.87
C MET A 84 5.95 -7.98 -10.06
N PRO A 85 6.50 -7.13 -10.96
CA PRO A 85 6.07 -5.73 -11.04
C PRO A 85 4.71 -5.49 -11.73
N ARG A 86 3.88 -6.53 -11.82
CA ARG A 86 2.47 -6.41 -12.22
C ARG A 86 1.55 -7.37 -11.47
N SER A 87 2.05 -8.50 -10.98
CA SER A 87 1.25 -9.48 -10.23
C SER A 87 1.17 -9.22 -8.72
N THR A 88 2.14 -8.48 -8.14
CA THR A 88 2.05 -7.97 -6.76
C THR A 88 1.36 -6.62 -6.77
N GLY A 89 0.12 -6.62 -7.23
CA GLY A 89 -0.78 -5.47 -7.29
C GLY A 89 -0.45 -4.40 -6.28
N VAL A 90 0.09 -3.26 -6.75
CA VAL A 90 1.04 -2.40 -6.01
C VAL A 90 0.99 -2.64 -4.48
N LEU A 91 1.91 -3.47 -3.99
CA LEU A 91 2.06 -3.99 -2.62
C LEU A 91 0.79 -4.02 -1.74
N GLY A 92 0.19 -5.21 -1.60
CA GLY A 92 -0.89 -5.48 -0.64
C GLY A 92 -2.30 -5.20 -1.17
N SER A 93 -2.46 -4.99 -2.48
CA SER A 93 -3.76 -5.00 -3.15
C SER A 93 -3.98 -6.29 -3.92
N ARG A 94 -5.23 -6.77 -3.96
CA ARG A 94 -5.65 -7.92 -4.76
C ARG A 94 -5.57 -7.67 -6.27
N ARG A 95 -5.44 -6.40 -6.72
CA ARG A 95 -5.54 -6.01 -8.14
C ARG A 95 -4.17 -5.75 -8.77
N PRO A 96 -3.90 -6.25 -9.99
CA PRO A 96 -2.58 -6.11 -10.63
C PRO A 96 -2.16 -4.66 -10.91
N TYR A 97 -3.14 -3.76 -11.02
CA TYR A 97 -2.93 -2.32 -11.10
C TYR A 97 -3.97 -1.60 -10.23
N TRP A 98 -3.73 -0.32 -9.96
CA TRP A 98 -4.69 0.52 -9.25
C TRP A 98 -5.26 1.57 -10.17
N ASP A 99 -6.58 1.69 -10.14
CA ASP A 99 -7.30 2.68 -10.91
C ASP A 99 -7.34 4.00 -10.14
N TYR A 100 -6.27 4.80 -10.31
CA TYR A 100 -6.14 6.10 -9.64
C TYR A 100 -7.24 7.08 -10.05
N VAL A 101 -7.65 7.03 -11.32
CA VAL A 101 -8.73 7.85 -11.87
C VAL A 101 -10.06 7.43 -11.23
N GLY A 102 -10.38 6.13 -11.24
CA GLY A 102 -11.54 5.57 -10.55
C GLY A 102 -11.59 5.85 -9.05
N SER A 103 -10.42 5.94 -8.39
CA SER A 103 -10.34 6.19 -6.94
C SER A 103 -10.33 7.67 -6.56
N SER A 104 -10.21 8.56 -7.54
CA SER A 104 -10.18 10.00 -7.33
C SER A 104 -11.57 10.49 -6.96
N PHE A 105 -11.63 11.41 -6.01
CA PHE A 105 -12.88 11.99 -5.57
C PHE A 105 -13.27 13.17 -6.47
N ARG A 106 -14.50 13.10 -7.01
CA ARG A 106 -15.06 14.08 -7.93
C ARG A 106 -16.22 14.90 -7.34
N GLY A 107 -16.48 14.76 -6.04
CA GLY A 107 -17.53 15.52 -5.36
C GLY A 107 -17.22 17.02 -5.27
N THR A 108 -18.25 17.84 -5.13
CA THR A 108 -18.14 19.31 -5.06
C THR A 108 -17.59 19.82 -3.73
N GLN A 109 -17.71 19.04 -2.65
CA GLN A 109 -17.16 19.35 -1.33
C GLN A 109 -16.08 18.36 -0.95
N ASP A 110 -14.96 18.84 -0.44
CA ASP A 110 -13.84 18.01 -0.03
C ASP A 110 -14.29 17.03 1.08
N GLU A 111 -14.26 15.75 0.75
CA GLU A 111 -14.52 14.71 1.72
C GLU A 111 -13.28 14.52 2.60
N THR A 112 -13.44 14.84 3.89
CA THR A 112 -12.35 14.83 4.88
C THR A 112 -12.61 13.81 5.99
N LEU A 113 -11.53 13.24 6.53
CA LEU A 113 -11.58 12.46 7.76
C LEU A 113 -11.44 13.39 8.96
N GLN A 114 -12.12 13.04 10.05
CA GLN A 114 -12.02 13.81 11.28
C GLN A 114 -10.58 13.74 11.84
N ASN A 115 -9.97 14.91 12.05
CA ASN A 115 -8.68 15.02 12.70
C ASN A 115 -8.87 15.13 14.23
N PRO A 116 -8.57 14.10 15.03
CA PRO A 116 -8.64 14.17 16.50
C PRO A 116 -7.77 15.26 17.14
N PHE A 117 -6.66 15.68 16.51
CA PHE A 117 -5.74 16.68 17.05
C PHE A 117 -6.24 18.11 16.92
N CYS A 118 -7.21 18.38 16.02
CA CYS A 118 -7.82 19.71 15.89
C CYS A 118 -8.57 20.13 17.17
N ARG A 119 -9.19 19.18 17.88
CA ARG A 119 -9.94 19.49 19.12
C ARG A 119 -9.02 19.93 20.26
N THR A 120 -7.80 19.41 20.31
CA THR A 120 -6.81 19.72 21.36
C THR A 120 -6.06 21.03 21.13
N SER A 121 -5.99 21.52 19.89
CA SER A 121 -5.22 22.73 19.55
C SER A 121 -5.98 24.04 19.84
N GLY A 122 -7.32 24.01 19.88
CA GLY A 122 -8.14 25.22 20.10
C GLY A 122 -8.08 26.24 18.96
N LYS A 123 -7.27 26.01 17.92
CA LYS A 123 -7.17 26.83 16.71
C LYS A 123 -8.27 26.44 15.73
N PRO A 124 -8.97 27.40 15.09
CA PRO A 124 -9.94 27.10 14.05
C PRO A 124 -9.23 26.41 12.86
N PRO A 125 -9.86 25.43 12.20
CA PRO A 125 -9.30 24.80 11.02
C PRO A 125 -9.02 25.89 9.98
N VAL A 126 -7.77 26.01 9.56
CA VAL A 126 -7.34 27.00 8.58
C VAL A 126 -7.91 26.58 7.22
N THR A 127 -9.12 27.03 6.89
CA THR A 127 -9.69 26.96 5.54
C THR A 127 -9.05 28.01 4.65
N LYS A 128 -7.73 27.91 4.42
CA LYS A 128 -7.11 28.66 3.33
C LYS A 128 -7.47 27.96 2.02
N LYS A 129 -8.22 28.66 1.16
CA LYS A 129 -8.43 28.30 -0.25
C LYS A 129 -7.12 27.79 -0.84
N GLN A 130 -7.15 26.61 -1.48
CA GLN A 130 -6.06 26.04 -2.26
C GLN A 130 -5.36 27.14 -3.05
N ARG A 131 -4.17 27.55 -2.60
CA ARG A 131 -3.37 28.54 -3.30
C ARG A 131 -2.53 27.76 -4.28
N HIS A 132 -3.09 27.47 -5.46
CA HIS A 132 -2.33 26.93 -6.59
C HIS A 132 -1.07 27.78 -6.81
N ARG A 133 0.09 27.21 -6.48
CA ARG A 133 1.42 27.73 -6.78
C ARG A 133 2.30 26.48 -6.85
N ILE A 134 2.94 26.10 -7.97
CA ILE A 134 3.63 26.91 -8.98
C ILE A 134 3.67 26.15 -10.33
N GLY A 135 3.37 26.86 -11.42
CA GLY A 135 4.15 26.83 -12.66
C GLY A 135 4.14 25.58 -13.54
N ALA A 136 3.05 25.33 -14.26
CA ALA A 136 3.13 24.70 -15.58
C ALA A 136 2.45 25.64 -16.58
N LYS A 137 3.22 26.04 -17.61
CA LYS A 137 2.73 26.79 -18.77
C LYS A 137 1.39 26.22 -19.24
N GLU A 138 0.46 27.11 -19.54
CA GLU A 138 -0.70 26.85 -20.40
C GLU A 138 -0.26 26.01 -21.60
N LYS A 139 -0.56 24.71 -21.55
CA LYS A 139 -0.60 23.85 -22.73
C LYS A 139 -1.69 22.83 -22.48
N ASP A 140 -2.78 23.05 -23.20
CA ASP A 140 -3.85 22.13 -23.53
C ASP A 140 -4.51 21.41 -22.37
N LYS A 141 -5.59 22.04 -21.94
CA LYS A 141 -6.68 21.47 -21.15
C LYS A 141 -7.44 20.42 -21.99
N ASP A 142 -6.74 19.34 -22.34
CA ASP A 142 -7.35 18.05 -22.63
C ASP A 142 -7.33 17.24 -21.33
N THR A 143 -8.05 17.73 -20.31
CA THR A 143 -8.49 16.88 -19.21
C THR A 143 -9.41 15.84 -19.84
N SER A 144 -8.87 14.65 -20.10
CA SER A 144 -9.65 13.50 -20.53
C SER A 144 -10.75 13.26 -19.49
N THR A 145 -11.94 13.80 -19.74
CA THR A 145 -13.15 13.52 -18.98
C THR A 145 -13.60 12.10 -19.31
N GLU A 146 -12.78 11.14 -18.89
CA GLU A 146 -13.16 9.75 -18.90
C GLU A 146 -14.39 9.64 -17.97
N LYS A 147 -15.51 9.21 -18.55
CA LYS A 147 -16.76 9.02 -17.80
C LYS A 147 -16.54 7.80 -16.90
N ILE A 148 -16.36 8.05 -15.60
CA ILE A 148 -16.27 7.01 -14.58
C ILE A 148 -17.69 6.63 -14.21
N THR A 149 -18.01 5.34 -14.29
CA THR A 149 -19.29 4.82 -13.81
C THR A 149 -19.23 4.62 -12.29
N PRO A 150 -20.35 4.72 -11.56
CA PRO A 150 -20.35 4.52 -10.11
C PRO A 150 -19.87 3.11 -9.71
N GLU A 151 -20.06 2.12 -10.57
CA GLU A 151 -19.52 0.77 -10.36
C GLU A 151 -17.98 0.78 -10.39
N ARG A 152 -17.38 1.49 -11.34
CA ARG A 152 -15.92 1.62 -11.44
C ARG A 152 -15.33 2.34 -10.23
N GLU A 153 -16.00 3.38 -9.73
CA GLU A 153 -15.59 4.09 -8.51
C GLU A 153 -15.67 3.19 -7.27
N GLY A 154 -16.78 2.46 -7.11
CA GLY A 154 -16.94 1.50 -6.01
C GLY A 154 -15.92 0.36 -6.06
N GLU A 155 -15.56 -0.09 -7.26
CA GLU A 155 -14.55 -1.11 -7.46
C GLU A 155 -13.11 -0.60 -7.28
N ALA A 156 -12.78 0.60 -7.75
CA ALA A 156 -11.43 1.14 -7.73
C ALA A 156 -10.87 1.28 -6.30
N GLY A 157 -11.75 1.44 -5.31
CA GLY A 157 -11.37 1.70 -3.93
C GLY A 157 -11.13 3.19 -3.69
N GLN A 158 -10.60 3.52 -2.52
CA GLN A 158 -10.45 4.89 -2.07
C GLN A 158 -9.01 5.18 -1.71
N VAL A 159 -8.50 6.32 -2.15
CA VAL A 159 -7.22 6.88 -1.72
C VAL A 159 -7.48 8.08 -0.81
N TRP A 160 -6.83 8.04 0.35
CA TRP A 160 -6.83 9.10 1.34
C TRP A 160 -5.44 9.70 1.42
N VAL A 161 -5.36 11.02 1.39
CA VAL A 161 -4.10 11.77 1.43
C VAL A 161 -4.04 12.65 2.68
N ALA A 162 -2.84 12.77 3.24
CA ALA A 162 -2.53 13.76 4.26
C ALA A 162 -2.01 15.01 3.56
N ASP A 163 -2.84 16.05 3.51
CA ASP A 163 -2.54 17.35 2.93
C ASP A 163 -2.17 18.32 4.05
N CYS A 164 -1.06 19.04 3.88
CA CYS A 164 -0.68 20.15 4.75
C CYS A 164 -0.30 21.34 3.86
N GLU A 165 -1.05 22.43 3.95
CA GLU A 165 -0.82 23.65 3.16
C GLU A 165 -0.77 23.45 1.63
N GLY A 166 -1.38 22.38 1.10
CA GLY A 166 -1.37 22.02 -0.31
C GLY A 166 -0.32 20.98 -0.70
N ASP A 167 0.56 20.59 0.23
CA ASP A 167 1.55 19.54 0.02
C ASP A 167 1.04 18.19 0.52
N ILE A 168 1.13 17.16 -0.31
CA ILE A 168 0.78 15.78 0.06
C ILE A 168 1.95 15.13 0.80
N LEU A 169 1.78 14.91 2.10
CA LEU A 169 2.82 14.38 2.98
C LEU A 169 2.78 12.85 3.11
N GLY A 170 1.63 12.25 2.81
CA GLY A 170 1.35 10.84 3.06
C GLY A 170 0.08 10.38 2.37
N CYS A 171 -0.06 9.08 2.15
CA CYS A 171 -1.28 8.47 1.63
C CYS A 171 -1.55 7.10 2.25
N ILE A 172 -2.82 6.70 2.25
CA ILE A 172 -3.29 5.37 2.61
C ILE A 172 -4.42 4.97 1.67
N PHE A 173 -4.44 3.70 1.29
CA PHE A 173 -5.41 3.15 0.34
C PHE A 173 -6.38 2.28 1.12
N ARG A 174 -7.66 2.43 0.81
CA ARG A 174 -8.74 1.55 1.23
C ARG A 174 -9.18 0.77 0.01
N GLU A 175 -9.00 -0.54 0.04
CA GLU A 175 -9.42 -1.42 -1.05
C GLU A 175 -10.93 -1.64 -1.00
N SER A 176 -11.54 -1.83 -2.17
CA SER A 176 -12.95 -2.21 -2.26
C SER A 176 -13.13 -3.61 -1.65
N GLU A 177 -13.92 -3.67 -0.58
CA GLU A 177 -14.22 -4.91 0.13
C GLU A 177 -15.70 -5.24 -0.01
N GLN A 178 -15.98 -6.47 -0.45
CA GLN A 178 -17.34 -6.97 -0.69
C GLN A 178 -17.94 -7.59 0.58
N ARG A 179 -17.09 -8.03 1.52
CA ARG A 179 -17.53 -8.61 2.78
C ARG A 179 -18.04 -7.52 3.71
N LYS A 180 -19.31 -7.62 4.10
CA LYS A 180 -19.92 -6.73 5.08
C LYS A 180 -19.12 -6.77 6.40
N GLY A 181 -18.94 -5.60 7.01
CA GLY A 181 -18.28 -5.48 8.31
C GLY A 181 -16.74 -5.54 8.25
N ILE A 182 -16.14 -5.66 7.07
CA ILE A 182 -14.69 -5.79 6.90
C ILE A 182 -14.14 -4.61 6.08
N GLY A 183 -13.15 -3.93 6.65
CA GLY A 183 -12.33 -2.94 5.94
C GLY A 183 -10.99 -3.54 5.52
N ARG A 184 -10.44 -3.09 4.39
CA ARG A 184 -9.09 -3.48 3.95
C ARG A 184 -8.28 -2.24 3.60
N ILE A 185 -7.12 -2.12 4.24
CA ILE A 185 -6.17 -1.03 4.01
C ILE A 185 -4.89 -1.56 3.40
N CYS A 186 -4.32 -0.81 2.47
CA CYS A 186 -3.05 -1.11 1.84
C CYS A 186 -2.28 0.18 1.54
N ARG A 187 -1.02 0.04 1.10
CA ARG A 187 -0.19 1.15 0.58
C ARG A 187 -0.15 2.39 1.46
N LEU A 188 0.00 2.18 2.77
CA LEU A 188 0.33 3.27 3.68
C LEU A 188 1.76 3.73 3.39
N VAL A 189 1.90 4.96 2.88
CA VAL A 189 3.20 5.57 2.60
C VAL A 189 3.25 6.97 3.19
N ILE A 190 4.36 7.25 3.86
CA ILE A 190 4.66 8.57 4.44
C ILE A 190 5.95 9.07 3.82
N GLY A 191 5.95 10.35 3.40
CA GLY A 191 7.13 11.02 2.86
C GLY A 191 8.29 10.93 3.85
N SER A 192 9.49 10.66 3.34
CA SER A 192 10.67 10.35 4.15
C SER A 192 10.94 11.37 5.27
N TRP A 193 10.71 12.65 5.00
CA TRP A 193 10.88 13.77 5.93
C TRP A 193 9.88 13.82 7.09
N TYR A 194 8.72 13.19 6.95
CA TYR A 194 7.61 13.21 7.92
C TYR A 194 7.41 11.87 8.64
N ARG A 195 8.31 10.90 8.41
CA ARG A 195 8.28 9.62 9.11
C ARG A 195 8.66 9.81 10.57
N ARG A 196 8.03 9.01 11.44
CA ARG A 196 8.18 9.04 12.91
C ARG A 196 7.63 10.30 13.61
N GLU A 197 6.97 11.20 12.88
CA GLU A 197 6.21 12.34 13.44
C GLU A 197 4.78 11.96 13.86
N GLY A 198 4.40 10.69 13.81
CA GLY A 198 3.05 10.22 14.16
C GLY A 198 2.03 10.29 13.01
N LEU A 199 2.38 10.86 11.85
CA LEU A 199 1.47 11.00 10.70
C LEU A 199 0.88 9.67 10.21
N GLY A 200 1.69 8.61 10.13
CA GLY A 200 1.20 7.30 9.72
C GLY A 200 0.16 6.71 10.69
N ARG A 201 0.38 6.89 12.00
CA ARG A 201 -0.59 6.49 13.02
C ARG A 201 -1.89 7.29 12.85
N HIS A 202 -1.77 8.58 12.60
CA HIS A 202 -2.92 9.47 12.42
C HIS A 202 -3.78 9.07 11.22
N LEU A 203 -3.18 8.77 10.07
CA LEU A 203 -3.88 8.29 8.87
C LEU A 203 -4.64 6.98 9.14
N VAL A 204 -3.99 6.01 9.78
CA VAL A 204 -4.63 4.72 10.07
C VAL A 204 -5.78 4.89 11.05
N GLN A 205 -5.59 5.59 12.16
CA GLN A 205 -6.62 5.76 13.19
C GLN A 205 -7.86 6.49 12.66
N SER A 206 -7.66 7.47 11.78
CA SER A 206 -8.77 8.25 11.23
C SER A 206 -9.57 7.43 10.21
N LEU A 207 -8.88 6.56 9.47
CA LEU A 207 -9.55 5.60 8.60
C LEU A 207 -10.24 4.49 9.40
N GLU A 208 -9.63 3.97 10.46
CA GLU A 208 -10.25 3.02 11.41
C GLU A 208 -11.55 3.58 11.99
N GLN A 209 -11.54 4.84 12.44
CA GLN A 209 -12.72 5.51 12.98
C GLN A 209 -13.85 5.61 11.95
N ARG A 210 -13.53 5.96 10.71
CA ARG A 210 -14.49 5.97 9.61
C ARG A 210 -15.02 4.58 9.26
N GLU A 211 -14.15 3.56 9.28
CA GLU A 211 -14.58 2.18 9.06
C GLU A 211 -15.55 1.75 10.17
N ARG A 212 -15.31 2.14 11.43
CA ARG A 212 -16.23 1.89 12.55
C ARG A 212 -17.58 2.57 12.35
N GLU A 213 -17.58 3.84 11.92
CA GLU A 213 -18.80 4.61 11.63
C GLU A 213 -19.62 4.03 10.46
N THR A 214 -18.95 3.42 9.49
CA THR A 214 -19.61 2.72 8.38
C THR A 214 -20.07 1.30 8.74
N GLY A 215 -19.87 0.86 9.99
CA GLY A 215 -20.32 -0.43 10.51
C GLY A 215 -19.33 -1.58 10.31
N SER A 216 -18.06 -1.27 10.03
CA SER A 216 -16.99 -2.27 10.02
C SER A 216 -16.59 -2.64 11.44
N HIS A 217 -16.45 -3.94 11.69
CA HIS A 217 -16.00 -4.48 12.98
C HIS A 217 -14.56 -5.01 12.90
N ARG A 218 -13.96 -5.11 11.71
CA ARG A 218 -12.59 -5.60 11.52
C ARG A 218 -11.90 -4.92 10.35
N VAL A 219 -10.62 -4.57 10.51
CA VAL A 219 -9.77 -4.02 9.44
C VAL A 219 -8.57 -4.92 9.20
N TYR A 220 -8.31 -5.24 7.94
CA TYR A 220 -7.11 -5.96 7.51
C TYR A 220 -6.08 -5.03 6.87
N ALA A 221 -4.81 -5.27 7.16
CA ALA A 221 -3.68 -4.60 6.55
C ALA A 221 -2.71 -5.62 5.95
N HIS A 222 -2.35 -5.44 4.68
CA HIS A 222 -1.34 -6.25 4.01
C HIS A 222 0.01 -5.56 4.05
N VAL A 223 1.00 -6.22 4.64
CA VAL A 223 2.36 -5.72 4.80
C VAL A 223 3.31 -6.59 3.99
N PRO A 224 4.19 -6.04 3.14
CA PRO A 224 5.18 -6.85 2.42
C PRO A 224 6.03 -7.66 3.40
N TYR A 225 6.26 -8.93 3.11
CA TYR A 225 6.97 -9.85 4.01
C TYR A 225 8.34 -9.32 4.52
N PRO A 226 9.19 -8.68 3.69
CA PRO A 226 10.48 -8.15 4.16
C PRO A 226 10.35 -6.82 4.92
N SER A 227 9.17 -6.21 4.99
CA SER A 227 8.97 -4.91 5.65
C SER A 227 8.90 -5.06 7.17
N LYS A 228 10.06 -5.03 7.82
CA LYS A 228 10.18 -4.98 9.29
C LYS A 228 9.61 -3.71 9.90
N VAL A 229 9.71 -2.60 9.17
CA VAL A 229 9.15 -1.31 9.59
C VAL A 229 7.62 -1.38 9.60
N GLY A 230 7.00 -1.93 8.54
CA GLY A 230 5.55 -2.10 8.48
C GLY A 230 5.03 -3.06 9.56
N GLU A 231 5.71 -4.18 9.76
CA GLU A 231 5.40 -5.15 10.83
C GLU A 231 5.41 -4.48 12.21
N ALA A 232 6.49 -3.78 12.56
CA ALA A 232 6.59 -3.08 13.84
C ALA A 232 5.57 -1.95 13.98
N PHE A 233 5.25 -1.27 12.88
CA PHE A 233 4.26 -0.19 12.86
C PHE A 233 2.85 -0.71 13.17
N PHE A 234 2.38 -1.73 12.46
CA PHE A 234 1.02 -2.27 12.68
C PHE A 234 0.88 -2.95 14.04
N ARG A 235 1.91 -3.67 14.52
CA ARG A 235 1.92 -4.21 15.89
C ARG A 235 1.78 -3.11 16.94
N LYS A 236 2.49 -1.98 16.77
CA LYS A 236 2.37 -0.81 17.67
C LYS A 236 1.00 -0.12 17.63
N LEU A 237 0.20 -0.35 16.59
CA LEU A 237 -1.17 0.14 16.48
C LEU A 237 -2.21 -0.84 17.05
N GLY A 238 -1.77 -1.98 17.57
CA GLY A 238 -2.62 -3.02 18.13
C GLY A 238 -3.10 -4.06 17.13
N TYR A 239 -2.55 -4.10 15.91
CA TYR A 239 -2.87 -5.16 14.96
C TYR A 239 -2.17 -6.47 15.34
N GLN A 240 -2.90 -7.57 15.17
CA GLN A 240 -2.41 -8.93 15.32
C GLN A 240 -2.04 -9.52 13.96
N GLN A 241 -0.95 -10.26 13.89
CA GLN A 241 -0.57 -10.94 12.65
C GLN A 241 -1.36 -12.24 12.54
N LEU A 242 -2.00 -12.45 11.39
CA LEU A 242 -2.72 -13.68 11.10
C LEU A 242 -1.73 -14.86 11.07
N GLY A 243 -2.04 -15.94 11.79
CA GLY A 243 -1.20 -17.14 11.88
C GLY A 243 -0.07 -17.07 12.92
N GLU A 244 -0.02 -16.00 13.73
CA GLU A 244 0.91 -15.87 14.85
C GLU A 244 0.11 -15.96 16.16
N GLY A 245 -0.33 -17.18 16.51
CA GLY A 245 -1.12 -17.49 17.72
C GLY A 245 -1.59 -18.96 17.73
N THR A 246 -1.65 -19.57 18.91
CA THR A 246 -2.11 -20.96 19.16
C THR A 246 -3.63 -21.13 19.09
N ASP A 247 -4.38 -20.06 18.85
CA ASP A 247 -5.84 -20.09 18.84
C ASP A 247 -6.35 -20.53 17.46
N GLU A 248 -6.06 -21.80 17.14
CA GLU A 248 -6.63 -22.50 15.98
C GLU A 248 -8.12 -22.83 16.18
N GLU A 249 -8.68 -22.64 17.37
CA GLU A 249 -9.98 -23.23 17.72
C GLU A 249 -11.22 -22.34 17.51
N GLU A 250 -11.11 -21.01 17.43
CA GLU A 250 -12.31 -20.14 17.53
C GLU A 250 -12.92 -19.56 16.24
N ASP A 251 -12.44 -19.87 15.04
CA ASP A 251 -13.00 -19.20 13.84
C ASP A 251 -13.02 -20.12 12.61
N ARG A 252 -13.72 -21.27 12.71
CA ARG A 252 -13.91 -22.25 11.61
C ARG A 252 -14.82 -21.76 10.48
N ASP A 253 -15.66 -20.74 10.71
CA ASP A 253 -16.71 -20.33 9.77
C ASP A 253 -16.48 -18.98 9.06
N ARG A 254 -15.40 -18.26 9.36
CA ARG A 254 -15.06 -17.01 8.66
C ARG A 254 -13.94 -17.27 7.67
N LYS A 255 -14.18 -17.05 6.37
CA LYS A 255 -13.15 -17.04 5.32
C LYS A 255 -12.07 -16.01 5.68
N ARG A 256 -11.04 -16.44 6.42
CA ARG A 256 -9.92 -15.59 6.90
C ARG A 256 -9.23 -14.97 5.69
N GLU A 257 -8.82 -13.71 5.81
CA GLU A 257 -8.03 -13.05 4.77
C GLU A 257 -6.75 -13.84 4.52
N THR A 258 -6.44 -14.13 3.26
CA THR A 258 -5.24 -14.91 2.93
C THR A 258 -4.09 -14.01 2.52
N PRO A 259 -2.86 -14.31 2.95
CA PRO A 259 -1.67 -13.68 2.38
C PRO A 259 -1.63 -13.79 0.86
N GLU A 260 -1.18 -12.74 0.20
CA GLU A 260 -0.91 -12.81 -1.24
C GLU A 260 0.23 -13.80 -1.49
N ARG A 261 0.03 -14.72 -2.43
CA ARG A 261 1.02 -15.76 -2.77
C ARG A 261 1.64 -15.46 -4.12
N GLY A 262 2.96 -15.57 -4.19
CA GLY A 262 3.74 -15.39 -5.41
C GLY A 262 4.12 -16.71 -6.05
N PHE A 263 5.16 -16.66 -6.87
CA PHE A 263 5.78 -17.83 -7.49
C PHE A 263 6.04 -18.95 -6.46
N LEU A 264 5.73 -20.20 -6.81
CA LEU A 264 5.81 -21.39 -5.94
C LEU A 264 4.93 -21.34 -4.68
N GLY A 265 3.91 -20.48 -4.63
CA GLY A 265 2.96 -20.41 -3.52
C GLY A 265 3.46 -19.69 -2.28
N TYR A 266 4.64 -19.06 -2.34
CA TYR A 266 5.21 -18.33 -1.20
C TYR A 266 4.45 -17.05 -0.89
N SER A 267 4.17 -16.81 0.40
CA SER A 267 3.54 -15.57 0.84
C SER A 267 4.44 -14.35 0.59
N LEU A 268 3.92 -13.37 -0.15
CA LEU A 268 4.57 -12.10 -0.46
C LEU A 268 4.24 -11.03 0.58
N THR A 269 3.09 -11.18 1.24
CA THR A 269 2.62 -10.29 2.30
C THR A 269 2.37 -11.06 3.59
N LYS A 270 2.43 -10.34 4.70
CA LYS A 270 1.90 -10.71 6.00
C LYS A 270 0.57 -10.01 6.17
N VAL A 271 -0.42 -10.71 6.68
CA VAL A 271 -1.74 -10.15 6.93
C VAL A 271 -1.83 -9.79 8.40
N PHE A 272 -2.19 -8.54 8.65
CA PHE A 272 -2.47 -8.02 9.98
C PHE A 272 -3.96 -7.73 10.08
N TYR A 273 -4.56 -7.94 11.24
CA TYR A 273 -5.96 -7.56 11.50
C TYR A 273 -6.10 -6.86 12.83
N LYS A 274 -7.14 -6.04 12.94
CA LYS A 274 -7.56 -5.38 14.18
C LYS A 274 -9.07 -5.31 14.21
N ASP A 275 -9.65 -5.71 15.33
CA ASP A 275 -11.07 -5.52 15.60
C ASP A 275 -11.33 -4.07 16.03
N LEU A 276 -12.38 -3.47 15.47
CA LEU A 276 -12.76 -2.06 15.65
C LEU A 276 -13.76 -1.87 16.78
#